data_AF-A0A381YSM8-F1
#
_entry.id   AF-A0A381YSM8-F1
#
_cell.length_a   1.000
_cell.length_b   1.000
_cell.length_c   1.000
_cell.angle_alpha   90.00
_cell.angle_beta   90.00
_cell.angle_gamma   90.00
#
_symmetry.space_group_name_H-M   'P 1'
#
loop_
_entity.id
_entity.type
_entity.pdbx_description
1 polymer ?
#
loop_
_entity_poly.entity_id
_entity_poly.type
_entity_poly.pdbx_seq_one_letter_code
_entity_poly.pdbx_strand_id
1 'polypeptide(L)'
;MKRELSKMLEKASELSEDQKYSQALKYYENVLRVDPVNITAIIDYGVTLQNLAYLKRALEMYDMALTIQPKNISALINKGTVLHTMEKYSEAISCYDIVLRLDERNTMAAVCKGLSLGEMGNIKSAIKYFKKALSIDSQYELAQISLSTAKKIIK
;
A
#
# COMPACT_ATOMS: atom_id res chain seq x y z
N MET A 1 4.48 -2.54 31.09
CA MET A 1 5.12 -2.11 29.81
C MET A 1 4.33 -2.57 28.60
N LYS A 2 4.21 -3.88 28.32
CA LYS A 2 3.44 -4.39 27.15
C LYS A 2 1.98 -3.90 27.09
N ARG A 3 1.24 -3.93 28.21
CA ARG A 3 -0.15 -3.44 28.27
C ARG A 3 -0.30 -1.95 27.91
N GLU A 4 0.65 -1.13 28.33
CA GLU A 4 0.62 0.31 28.03
C GLU A 4 0.99 0.58 26.57
N LEU A 5 1.92 -0.20 26.01
CA LEU A 5 2.26 -0.15 24.59
C LEU A 5 1.05 -0.50 23.71
N SER A 6 0.33 -1.59 24.05
CA SER A 6 -0.88 -1.99 23.32
C SER A 6 -1.96 -0.91 23.36
N LYS A 7 -2.21 -0.28 24.51
CA LYS A 7 -3.15 0.84 24.62
C LYS A 7 -2.75 2.04 23.75
N MET A 8 -1.45 2.38 23.70
CA MET A 8 -0.97 3.48 22.86
C MET A 8 -1.17 3.18 21.38
N LEU A 9 -0.92 1.92 20.97
CA LEU A 9 -1.12 1.47 19.60
C LEU A 9 -2.60 1.49 19.20
N GLU A 10 -3.49 0.94 20.05
CA GLU A 10 -4.94 1.01 19.86
C GLU A 10 -5.40 2.46 19.72
N LYS A 11 -4.91 3.36 20.59
CA LYS A 11 -5.26 4.78 20.51
C LYS A 11 -4.77 5.45 19.23
N ALA A 12 -3.58 5.08 18.74
CA ALA A 12 -3.06 5.58 17.49
C ALA A 12 -3.94 5.16 16.30
N SER A 13 -4.37 3.89 16.27
CA SER A 13 -5.27 3.35 15.24
C SER A 13 -6.60 4.08 15.23
N GLU A 14 -7.26 4.19 16.39
CA GLU A 14 -8.53 4.92 16.55
C GLU A 14 -8.42 6.36 16.02
N LEU A 15 -7.35 7.08 16.40
CA LEU A 15 -7.14 8.45 15.94
C LEU A 15 -6.89 8.54 14.44
N SER A 16 -6.24 7.53 13.85
CA SER A 16 -6.02 7.47 12.41
C SER A 16 -7.32 7.21 11.66
N GLU A 17 -8.16 6.30 12.16
CA GLU A 17 -9.51 6.02 11.62
C GLU A 17 -10.43 7.26 11.72
N ASP A 18 -10.34 8.00 12.83
CA ASP A 18 -11.01 9.30 13.05
C ASP A 18 -10.43 10.46 12.20
N GLN A 19 -9.44 10.20 11.35
CA GLN A 19 -8.72 11.21 10.55
C GLN A 19 -7.99 12.28 11.38
N LYS A 20 -7.79 12.05 12.68
CA LYS A 20 -7.00 12.89 13.58
C LYS A 20 -5.51 12.56 13.45
N TYR A 21 -5.02 12.61 12.21
CA TYR A 21 -3.72 12.06 11.81
C TYR A 21 -2.55 12.62 12.63
N SER A 22 -2.47 13.94 12.83
CA SER A 22 -1.37 14.55 13.60
C SER A 22 -1.31 14.07 15.06
N GLN A 23 -2.44 13.67 15.65
CA GLN A 23 -2.46 13.07 16.98
C GLN A 23 -2.05 11.60 16.93
N ALA A 24 -2.55 10.85 15.95
CA ALA A 24 -2.15 9.46 15.72
C ALA A 24 -0.64 9.33 15.55
N LEU A 25 -0.01 10.22 14.77
CA LEU A 25 1.44 10.23 14.56
C LEU A 25 2.23 10.29 15.88
N LYS A 26 1.80 11.14 16.82
CA LYS A 26 2.48 11.26 18.13
C LYS A 26 2.40 9.96 18.93
N TYR A 27 1.27 9.24 18.84
CA TYR A 27 1.15 7.95 19.52
C TYR A 27 2.00 6.88 18.84
N TYR A 28 2.02 6.80 17.50
CA TYR A 28 2.90 5.88 16.79
C TYR A 28 4.39 6.15 17.09
N GLU A 29 4.82 7.42 17.12
CA GLU A 29 6.17 7.80 17.51
C GLU A 29 6.51 7.34 18.94
N ASN A 30 5.57 7.48 19.88
CA ASN A 30 5.76 7.00 21.24
C ASN A 30 5.87 5.47 21.31
N VAL A 31 5.05 4.74 20.54
CA VAL A 31 5.12 3.28 20.43
C VAL A 31 6.49 2.87 19.88
N LEU A 32 6.93 3.46 18.78
CA LEU A 32 8.20 3.13 18.12
C LEU A 32 9.44 3.57 18.91
N ARG A 33 9.32 4.57 19.79
CA ARG A 33 10.40 4.89 20.74
C ARG A 33 10.62 3.78 21.77
N VAL A 34 9.56 3.06 22.14
CA VAL A 34 9.62 1.96 23.12
C VAL A 34 9.90 0.62 22.45
N ASP A 35 9.29 0.37 21.30
CA ASP A 35 9.44 -0.84 20.50
C ASP A 35 9.69 -0.46 19.02
N PRO A 36 10.96 -0.20 18.65
CA PRO A 36 11.30 0.26 17.31
C PRO A 36 11.01 -0.74 16.19
N VAL A 37 10.82 -2.02 16.52
CA VAL A 37 10.58 -3.09 15.53
C VAL A 37 9.12 -3.51 15.46
N ASN A 38 8.22 -2.72 16.07
CA ASN A 38 6.79 -3.00 16.06
C ASN A 38 6.20 -2.81 14.65
N ILE A 39 6.10 -3.91 13.89
CA ILE A 39 5.68 -3.88 12.48
C ILE A 39 4.31 -3.23 12.27
N THR A 40 3.35 -3.51 13.14
CA THR A 40 2.02 -2.90 13.06
C THR A 40 2.11 -1.38 13.16
N ALA A 41 2.78 -0.88 14.20
CA ALA A 41 2.96 0.56 14.38
C ALA A 41 3.74 1.22 13.23
N ILE A 42 4.77 0.55 12.68
CA ILE A 42 5.53 1.07 11.53
C ILE A 42 4.63 1.21 10.30
N ILE A 43 3.88 0.15 9.97
CA ILE A 43 3.00 0.14 8.78
C ILE A 43 1.89 1.19 8.95
N ASP A 44 1.22 1.22 10.10
CA ASP A 44 0.10 2.13 10.32
C ASP A 44 0.58 3.59 10.40
N TYR A 45 1.76 3.84 10.96
CA TYR A 45 2.42 5.15 10.86
C TYR A 45 2.67 5.53 9.39
N GLY A 46 3.21 4.61 8.58
CA GLY A 46 3.38 4.80 7.14
C GLY A 46 2.08 5.19 6.43
N VAL A 47 0.98 4.51 6.75
CA VAL A 47 -0.35 4.79 6.19
C VAL A 47 -0.84 6.17 6.62
N THR A 48 -0.71 6.52 7.90
CA THR A 48 -1.12 7.85 8.38
C THR A 48 -0.29 8.98 7.75
N LEU A 49 1.02 8.78 7.55
CA LEU A 49 1.88 9.72 6.82
C LEU A 49 1.45 9.87 5.36
N GLN A 50 1.09 8.77 4.71
CA GLN A 50 0.58 8.78 3.34
C GLN A 50 -0.73 9.57 3.23
N ASN A 51 -1.65 9.42 4.18
CA ASN A 51 -2.91 10.19 4.22
C ASN A 51 -2.67 11.70 4.41
N LEU A 52 -1.54 12.09 5.00
CA LEU A 52 -1.08 13.49 5.12
C LEU A 52 -0.20 13.93 3.94
N ALA A 53 -0.08 13.13 2.89
CA ALA A 53 0.78 13.36 1.73
C ALA A 53 2.29 13.48 2.06
N TYR A 54 2.73 12.98 3.22
CA TYR A 54 4.15 12.89 3.58
C TYR A 54 4.80 11.64 2.96
N LEU A 55 4.76 11.54 1.63
CA LEU A 55 5.07 10.34 0.87
C LEU A 55 6.49 9.80 1.11
N LYS A 56 7.50 10.67 1.21
CA LYS A 56 8.89 10.25 1.47
C LYS A 56 9.04 9.56 2.83
N ARG A 57 8.41 10.12 3.87
CA ARG A 57 8.43 9.54 5.22
C ARG A 57 7.63 8.24 5.29
N ALA A 58 6.51 8.16 4.58
CA ALA A 58 5.76 6.91 4.45
C ALA A 58 6.62 5.81 3.81
N LEU A 59 7.38 6.14 2.75
CA LEU A 59 8.29 5.22 2.09
C LEU A 59 9.37 4.69 3.05
N GLU A 60 9.98 5.57 3.85
CA GLU A 60 10.96 5.19 4.89
C GLU A 60 10.37 4.17 5.89
N MET A 61 9.12 4.36 6.32
CA MET A 61 8.44 3.44 7.21
C MET A 61 8.22 2.07 6.55
N TYR A 62 7.76 2.04 5.30
CA TYR A 62 7.58 0.76 4.60
C TYR A 62 8.90 0.06 4.31
N ASP A 63 9.98 0.80 4.01
CA ASP A 63 11.33 0.23 3.87
C ASP A 63 11.84 -0.38 5.18
N MET A 64 11.58 0.28 6.31
CA MET A 64 11.88 -0.24 7.63
C MET A 64 11.07 -1.52 7.91
N ALA A 65 9.76 -1.53 7.64
CA ALA A 65 8.93 -2.71 7.80
C ALA A 65 9.41 -3.89 6.94
N LEU A 66 9.84 -3.63 5.71
CA LEU A 66 10.36 -4.65 4.79
C LEU A 66 11.78 -5.11 5.13
N THR A 67 12.57 -4.29 5.82
CA THR A 67 13.85 -4.72 6.38
C THR A 67 13.63 -5.77 7.49
N ILE A 68 12.61 -5.58 8.32
CA ILE A 68 12.27 -6.48 9.43
C ILE A 68 11.49 -7.71 8.91
N GLN A 69 10.54 -7.53 7.99
CA GLN A 69 9.73 -8.57 7.37
C GLN A 69 9.71 -8.43 5.84
N PRO A 70 10.70 -9.00 5.13
CA PRO A 70 10.85 -8.81 3.67
C PRO A 70 9.68 -9.30 2.81
N LYS A 71 8.81 -10.14 3.35
CA LYS A 71 7.65 -10.73 2.67
C LYS A 71 6.31 -10.17 3.18
N ASN A 72 6.32 -9.07 3.93
CA ASN A 72 5.09 -8.47 4.44
C ASN A 72 4.27 -7.86 3.28
N ILE A 73 3.15 -8.49 2.95
CA ILE A 73 2.29 -8.10 1.81
C ILE A 73 1.73 -6.69 1.99
N SER A 74 1.29 -6.33 3.20
CA SER A 74 0.73 -5.00 3.48
C SER A 74 1.76 -3.90 3.20
N ALA A 75 2.98 -4.04 3.73
CA ALA A 75 4.06 -3.09 3.50
C ALA A 75 4.45 -3.00 2.01
N LEU A 76 4.50 -4.13 1.28
CA LEU A 76 4.79 -4.14 -0.15
C LEU A 76 3.71 -3.42 -0.98
N ILE A 77 2.42 -3.67 -0.69
CA ILE A 77 1.31 -3.00 -1.37
C ILE A 77 1.39 -1.49 -1.10
N ASN A 78 1.49 -1.09 0.17
CA ASN A 78 1.48 0.33 0.53
C ASN A 78 2.73 1.07 -0.01
N LYS A 79 3.91 0.45 0.03
CA LYS A 79 5.11 0.95 -0.64
C LYS A 79 4.87 1.14 -2.13
N GLY A 80 4.31 0.14 -2.80
CA GLY A 80 3.95 0.22 -4.21
C GLY A 80 3.01 1.38 -4.50
N THR A 81 2.00 1.59 -3.65
CA THR A 81 1.02 2.68 -3.79
C THR A 81 1.68 4.05 -3.66
N VAL A 82 2.53 4.23 -2.65
CA VAL A 82 3.29 5.49 -2.48
C VAL A 82 4.21 5.75 -3.67
N LEU A 83 4.93 4.73 -4.16
CA LEU A 83 5.78 4.85 -5.33
C LEU A 83 4.98 5.21 -6.59
N HIS A 84 3.79 4.63 -6.75
CA HIS A 84 2.88 4.98 -7.85
C HIS A 84 2.44 6.45 -7.75
N THR A 85 2.04 6.93 -6.57
CA THR A 85 1.69 8.34 -6.36
C THR A 85 2.86 9.29 -6.62
N MET A 86 4.09 8.83 -6.40
CA MET A 86 5.32 9.56 -6.73
C MET A 86 5.76 9.39 -8.20
N GLU A 87 4.91 8.82 -9.06
CA GLU A 87 5.16 8.54 -10.49
C GLU A 87 6.34 7.58 -10.76
N LYS A 88 6.78 6.84 -9.74
CA LYS A 88 7.84 5.83 -9.81
C LYS A 88 7.28 4.47 -10.21
N TYR A 89 6.63 4.42 -11.37
CA TYR A 89 5.82 3.28 -11.79
C TYR A 89 6.60 1.95 -11.87
N SER A 90 7.84 1.96 -12.35
CA SER A 90 8.69 0.75 -12.42
C SER A 90 9.01 0.16 -11.04
N GLU A 91 9.29 1.02 -10.05
CA GLU A 91 9.56 0.62 -8.66
C GLU A 91 8.27 0.10 -8.00
N ALA A 92 7.13 0.74 -8.27
CA ALA A 92 5.81 0.31 -7.81
C ALA A 92 5.46 -1.10 -8.34
N ILE A 93 5.62 -1.31 -9.66
CA ILE A 93 5.41 -2.61 -10.31
C ILE A 93 6.28 -3.70 -9.66
N SER A 94 7.53 -3.39 -9.33
CA SER A 94 8.43 -4.34 -8.68
C SER A 94 7.89 -4.79 -7.30
N CYS A 95 7.29 -3.88 -6.53
CA CYS A 95 6.64 -4.21 -5.27
C CYS A 95 5.42 -5.12 -5.48
N TYR A 96 4.53 -4.77 -6.41
CA TYR A 96 3.35 -5.59 -6.72
C TYR A 96 3.73 -6.96 -7.29
N ASP A 97 4.84 -7.07 -8.01
CA ASP A 97 5.35 -8.34 -8.51
C ASP A 97 5.85 -9.25 -7.41
N ILE A 98 6.45 -8.70 -6.34
CA ILE A 98 6.77 -9.49 -5.15
C ILE A 98 5.48 -10.01 -4.52
N VAL A 99 4.47 -9.15 -4.34
CA VAL A 99 3.17 -9.56 -3.77
C VAL A 99 2.53 -10.67 -4.61
N LEU A 100 2.47 -10.53 -5.92
CA LEU A 100 1.87 -11.52 -6.82
C LEU A 100 2.66 -12.84 -6.91
N ARG A 101 3.93 -12.86 -6.50
CA ARG A 101 4.70 -14.11 -6.32
C ARG A 101 4.41 -14.79 -4.99
N LEU A 102 4.10 -14.02 -3.94
CA LEU A 102 3.75 -14.53 -2.62
C LEU A 102 2.29 -14.98 -2.53
N ASP A 103 1.40 -14.23 -3.19
CA ASP A 103 -0.03 -14.44 -3.29
C ASP A 103 -0.49 -14.09 -4.71
N GLU A 104 -0.56 -15.11 -5.56
CA GLU A 104 -0.93 -14.95 -6.97
C GLU A 104 -2.38 -14.47 -7.17
N ARG A 105 -3.22 -14.63 -6.13
CA ARG A 105 -4.64 -14.25 -6.10
C ARG A 105 -4.86 -12.90 -5.41
N ASN A 106 -3.82 -12.11 -5.18
CA ASN A 106 -3.98 -10.78 -4.62
C ASN A 106 -4.61 -9.81 -5.64
N THR A 107 -5.91 -9.55 -5.51
CA THR A 107 -6.67 -8.66 -6.43
C THR A 107 -6.11 -7.24 -6.44
N MET A 108 -5.82 -6.66 -5.27
CA MET A 108 -5.30 -5.30 -5.14
C MET A 108 -3.97 -5.14 -5.88
N ALA A 109 -2.99 -6.02 -5.65
CA ALA A 109 -1.70 -5.97 -6.32
C ALA A 109 -1.83 -6.12 -7.84
N ALA A 110 -2.74 -6.98 -8.33
CA ALA A 110 -3.01 -7.11 -9.75
C ALA A 110 -3.53 -5.79 -10.35
N VAL A 111 -4.50 -5.14 -9.70
CA VAL A 111 -5.05 -3.86 -10.17
C VAL A 111 -4.01 -2.75 -10.12
N CYS A 112 -3.31 -2.57 -9.01
CA CYS A 112 -2.30 -1.53 -8.87
C CYS A 112 -1.13 -1.70 -9.83
N LYS A 113 -0.74 -2.95 -10.13
CA LYS A 113 0.21 -3.25 -11.22
C LYS A 113 -0.35 -2.84 -12.58
N GLY A 114 -1.62 -3.16 -12.85
CA GLY A 114 -2.31 -2.77 -14.07
C GLY A 114 -2.35 -1.25 -14.26
N LEU A 115 -2.68 -0.50 -13.20
CA LEU A 115 -2.69 0.97 -13.19
C LEU A 115 -1.30 1.52 -13.53
N SER A 116 -0.27 1.06 -12.82
CA SER A 116 1.12 1.53 -13.04
C SER A 116 1.63 1.22 -14.46
N LEU A 117 1.26 0.06 -15.02
CA LEU A 117 1.54 -0.27 -16.42
C LEU A 117 0.82 0.66 -17.41
N GLY A 118 -0.41 1.06 -17.07
CA GLY A 118 -1.20 2.01 -17.85
C GLY A 118 -0.56 3.38 -17.93
N GLU A 119 -0.08 3.90 -16.79
CA GLU A 119 0.64 5.19 -16.72
C GLU A 119 1.94 5.17 -17.53
N MET A 120 2.59 4.01 -17.66
CA MET A 120 3.75 3.83 -18.53
C MET A 120 3.39 3.63 -20.02
N GLY A 121 2.12 3.79 -20.40
CA GLY A 121 1.63 3.61 -21.77
C GLY A 121 1.49 2.14 -22.20
N ASN A 122 1.76 1.16 -21.32
CA ASN A 122 1.61 -0.26 -21.63
C ASN A 122 0.17 -0.73 -21.42
N ILE A 123 -0.76 -0.14 -22.18
CA ILE A 123 -2.21 -0.32 -22.03
C ILE A 123 -2.61 -1.80 -22.24
N LYS A 124 -1.96 -2.52 -23.16
CA LYS A 124 -2.22 -3.95 -23.40
C LYS A 124 -1.95 -4.80 -22.16
N SER A 125 -0.82 -4.54 -21.48
CA SER A 125 -0.49 -5.28 -20.25
C SER A 125 -1.37 -4.84 -19.08
N ALA A 126 -1.72 -3.57 -18.98
CA ALA A 126 -2.68 -3.07 -17.99
C ALA A 126 -4.02 -3.83 -18.07
N ILE A 127 -4.59 -3.93 -19.27
CA ILE A 127 -5.83 -4.70 -19.54
C ILE A 127 -5.70 -6.17 -19.09
N LYS A 128 -4.55 -6.82 -19.33
CA LYS A 128 -4.31 -8.20 -18.89
C LYS A 128 -4.42 -8.31 -17.36
N TYR A 129 -3.84 -7.38 -16.62
CA TYR A 129 -3.88 -7.40 -15.16
C TYR A 129 -5.26 -7.02 -14.59
N PHE A 130 -5.99 -6.08 -15.20
CA PHE A 130 -7.37 -5.81 -14.80
C PHE A 130 -8.28 -7.03 -15.02
N LYS A 131 -8.11 -7.73 -16.16
CA LYS A 131 -8.83 -9.01 -16.40
C LYS A 131 -8.43 -10.08 -15.38
N LYS A 132 -7.15 -10.18 -15.00
CA LYS A 132 -6.70 -11.09 -13.95
C LYS A 132 -7.40 -10.77 -12.63
N ALA A 133 -7.43 -9.51 -12.20
CA ALA A 133 -8.15 -9.08 -11.00
C ALA A 133 -9.63 -9.49 -11.03
N LEU A 134 -10.32 -9.23 -12.15
CA LEU A 134 -11.73 -9.61 -12.33
C LEU A 134 -11.98 -11.12 -12.41
N SER A 135 -10.98 -11.92 -12.77
CA SER A 135 -11.08 -13.38 -12.71
C SER A 135 -10.98 -13.93 -11.28
N ILE A 136 -10.35 -13.16 -10.37
CA ILE A 136 -10.21 -13.50 -8.96
C ILE A 136 -11.45 -13.00 -8.19
N ASP A 137 -11.82 -11.74 -8.41
CA ASP A 137 -12.99 -11.08 -7.84
C ASP A 137 -13.71 -10.30 -8.95
N SER A 138 -14.81 -10.88 -9.43
CA SER A 138 -15.60 -10.31 -10.54
C SER A 138 -16.30 -9.00 -10.17
N GLN A 139 -16.45 -8.69 -8.89
CA GLN A 139 -17.14 -7.50 -8.38
C GLN A 139 -16.15 -6.39 -7.97
N TYR A 140 -14.85 -6.58 -8.23
CA TYR A 140 -13.84 -5.58 -7.88
C TYR A 140 -13.97 -4.31 -8.74
N GLU A 141 -14.71 -3.33 -8.22
CA GLU A 141 -15.15 -2.12 -8.94
C GLU A 141 -14.00 -1.36 -9.59
N LEU A 142 -12.90 -1.16 -8.86
CA LEU A 142 -11.72 -0.46 -9.40
C LEU A 142 -11.17 -1.16 -10.65
N ALA A 143 -11.13 -2.49 -10.68
CA ALA A 143 -10.68 -3.23 -11.87
C ALA A 143 -11.65 -3.06 -13.06
N GLN A 144 -12.96 -3.01 -12.80
CA GLN A 144 -13.97 -2.79 -13.84
C GLN A 144 -13.82 -1.41 -14.47
N ILE A 145 -13.70 -0.37 -13.63
CA ILE A 145 -13.51 1.02 -14.07
C ILE A 145 -12.21 1.13 -14.86
N SER A 146 -11.08 0.64 -14.32
CA SER A 146 -9.78 0.72 -14.99
C SER A 146 -9.76 -0.06 -16.31
N LEU A 147 -10.40 -1.23 -16.39
CA LEU A 147 -10.52 -1.99 -17.63
C LEU A 147 -11.35 -1.23 -18.69
N SER A 148 -12.47 -0.64 -18.28
CA SER A 148 -13.34 0.15 -19.17
C SER A 148 -12.58 1.34 -19.76
N THR A 149 -11.88 2.09 -18.91
CA THR A 149 -11.04 3.22 -19.32
C THR A 149 -9.92 2.79 -20.26
N ALA A 150 -9.17 1.74 -19.90
CA ALA A 150 -8.06 1.25 -20.72
C ALA A 150 -8.51 0.77 -22.12
N LYS A 151 -9.70 0.14 -22.22
CA LYS A 151 -10.27 -0.28 -23.52
C LYS A 151 -10.65 0.90 -24.41
N LYS A 152 -11.02 2.05 -23.86
CA LYS A 152 -11.35 3.26 -24.64
C LYS A 152 -10.12 3.89 -25.27
N ILE A 153 -8.94 3.74 -24.65
CA ILE A 153 -7.68 4.32 -25.16
C ILE A 153 -7.19 3.60 -26.42
N ILE A 154 -7.44 2.29 -26.54
CA ILE A 154 -6.97 1.46 -27.66
C ILE A 154 -7.99 1.32 -28.81
N LYS A 155 -9.14 2.01 -28.71
CA LYS A 155 -10.19 2.03 -29.72
C LYS A 155 -10.07 3.27 -30.57
#